data_AF-A0A2J7QBF2-F1
#
_entry.id   AF-A0A2J7QBF2-F1
#
_cell.length_a   1.000
_cell.length_b   1.000
_cell.length_c   1.000
_cell.angle_alpha   90.00
_cell.angle_beta   90.00
_cell.angle_gamma   90.00
#
_symmetry.space_group_name_H-M   'P 1'
#
loop_
_entity.id
_entity.type
_entity.pdbx_description
1 polymer ?
#
loop_
_entity_poly.entity_id
_entity_poly.type
_entity_poly.pdbx_seq_one_letter_code
_entity_poly.pdbx_strand_id
1 'polypeptide(L)'
;MAAVVDQTPTKAEATSNMFSAPQDLSVPPAVDYSSVRMKTALVSPNEKQFVLLQKRLKERLEDGRGETIFDVGVGEDGSESGLKQDEYDASVATLQSLAATLDADCVPLRHRKVDEGVTGQYLVRRRIDQQDFLEIRVAVVGNVDAGKSTLLGVLTHGELDNGRGHARQRLFRHKHEMESGRTSSVGNDILGFDSLGNVVNKPEHGSLDWVKICEKSSKVITFIDLAGHERYLKTTVFGMTGHAPDFGMLMVR
;
A
#
# COMPACT_ATOMS: atom_id res chain seq x y z
N MET A 1 -72.11 23.11 -10.51
CA MET A 1 -72.23 22.28 -9.29
C MET A 1 -71.88 20.86 -9.69
N ALA A 2 -70.63 20.44 -9.47
CA ALA A 2 -70.16 19.10 -9.77
C ALA A 2 -69.63 18.49 -8.47
N ALA A 3 -70.18 17.33 -8.12
CA ALA A 3 -69.90 16.62 -6.88
C ALA A 3 -68.58 15.84 -6.98
N VAL A 4 -67.88 15.86 -5.85
CA VAL A 4 -66.66 15.12 -5.52
C VAL A 4 -66.95 13.62 -5.45
N VAL A 5 -66.10 12.80 -6.08
CA VAL A 5 -65.87 11.41 -5.64
C VAL A 5 -64.36 11.19 -5.64
N ASP A 6 -63.87 11.08 -4.41
CA ASP A 6 -62.51 10.77 -4.00
C ASP A 6 -62.24 9.27 -4.23
N GLN A 7 -61.16 8.94 -4.96
CA GLN A 7 -60.67 7.56 -5.10
C GLN A 7 -59.14 7.56 -5.04
N THR A 8 -58.59 7.55 -3.83
CA THR A 8 -57.25 7.03 -3.55
C THR A 8 -57.20 5.51 -3.78
N PRO A 9 -56.24 4.98 -4.55
CA PRO A 9 -55.96 3.56 -4.56
C PRO A 9 -55.04 3.19 -3.40
N THR A 10 -55.63 2.63 -2.35
CA THR A 10 -54.93 1.91 -1.28
C THR A 10 -54.50 0.54 -1.79
N LYS A 11 -53.21 0.38 -2.14
CA LYS A 11 -52.56 -0.94 -2.23
C LYS A 11 -51.23 -0.89 -1.52
N ALA A 12 -51.30 -1.12 -0.21
CA ALA A 12 -50.18 -1.53 0.62
C ALA A 12 -50.03 -3.05 0.48
N GLU A 13 -49.29 -3.50 -0.54
CA GLU A 13 -48.82 -4.88 -0.65
C GLU A 13 -47.62 -4.89 -1.61
N ALA A 14 -46.54 -5.56 -1.21
CA ALA A 14 -45.26 -5.75 -1.93
C ALA A 14 -44.08 -4.79 -1.65
N THR A 15 -43.80 -4.45 -0.39
CA THR A 15 -42.47 -3.90 0.02
C THR A 15 -41.76 -4.68 1.12
N SER A 16 -42.20 -5.90 1.45
CA SER A 16 -41.58 -6.72 2.51
C SER A 16 -40.50 -7.70 2.03
N ASN A 17 -40.17 -7.76 0.73
CA ASN A 17 -39.15 -8.68 0.20
C ASN A 17 -37.84 -8.02 -0.25
N MET A 18 -37.53 -6.80 0.22
CA MET A 18 -36.25 -6.12 -0.08
C MET A 18 -35.16 -6.32 1.00
N PHE A 19 -35.44 -7.10 2.04
CA PHE A 19 -34.48 -7.44 3.11
C PHE A 19 -34.32 -8.96 3.31
N SER A 20 -34.30 -9.76 2.22
CA SER A 20 -33.73 -11.10 2.33
C SER A 20 -32.23 -10.97 2.50
N ALA A 21 -31.72 -11.29 3.69
CA ALA A 21 -30.30 -11.49 3.93
C ALA A 21 -29.73 -12.41 2.83
N PRO A 22 -28.57 -12.10 2.25
CA PRO A 22 -27.94 -13.00 1.28
C PRO A 22 -27.74 -14.36 1.95
N GLN A 23 -28.41 -15.37 1.40
CA GLN A 23 -28.25 -16.76 1.79
C GLN A 23 -26.81 -17.20 1.54
N ASP A 24 -26.18 -17.73 2.58
CA ASP A 24 -24.95 -18.51 2.59
C ASP A 24 -23.90 -18.14 1.52
N LEU A 25 -23.08 -17.12 1.85
CA LEU A 25 -21.69 -17.14 1.42
C LEU A 25 -21.04 -18.35 2.10
N SER A 26 -21.06 -19.51 1.43
CA SER A 26 -20.32 -20.69 1.86
C SER A 26 -18.84 -20.30 1.96
N VAL A 27 -18.39 -20.00 3.18
CA VAL A 27 -16.96 -19.75 3.44
C VAL A 27 -16.23 -20.99 2.95
N PRO A 28 -15.32 -20.89 1.98
CA PRO A 28 -14.57 -22.05 1.52
C PRO A 28 -13.89 -22.70 2.73
N PRO A 29 -13.84 -24.04 2.81
CA PRO A 29 -13.27 -24.72 3.96
C PRO A 29 -11.85 -24.19 4.21
N ALA A 30 -11.56 -23.82 5.46
CA ALA A 30 -10.26 -23.32 5.84
C ALA A 30 -9.18 -24.33 5.43
N VAL A 31 -8.25 -23.89 4.59
CA VAL A 31 -7.17 -24.73 4.10
C VAL A 31 -6.23 -25.01 5.26
N ASP A 32 -5.94 -26.29 5.51
CA ASP A 32 -4.99 -26.63 6.55
C ASP A 32 -3.55 -26.39 6.07
N TYR A 33 -2.93 -25.34 6.61
CA TYR A 33 -1.54 -24.98 6.35
C TYR A 33 -0.54 -25.61 7.34
N SER A 34 -0.98 -26.48 8.26
CA SER A 34 -0.15 -27.07 9.32
C SER A 34 1.20 -27.61 8.82
N SER A 35 1.20 -28.28 7.66
CA SER A 35 2.38 -28.91 7.06
C SER A 35 3.44 -27.93 6.51
N VAL A 36 3.12 -26.64 6.41
CA VAL A 36 3.98 -25.59 5.82
C VAL A 36 4.22 -24.40 6.76
N ARG A 37 4.01 -24.58 8.07
CA ARG A 37 4.23 -23.53 9.10
C ARG A 37 5.65 -23.46 9.64
N MET A 38 6.42 -24.54 9.45
CA MET A 38 7.77 -24.67 9.98
C MET A 38 8.74 -23.78 9.21
N LYS A 39 9.80 -23.30 9.87
CA LYS A 39 10.87 -22.50 9.23
C LYS A 39 11.54 -23.22 8.05
N THR A 40 11.51 -24.56 8.05
CA THR A 40 12.06 -25.43 7.01
C THR A 40 11.06 -25.78 5.90
N ALA A 41 9.84 -25.24 5.92
CA ALA A 41 8.80 -25.61 4.95
C ALA A 41 9.20 -25.33 3.49
N LEU A 42 10.10 -24.35 3.27
CA LEU A 42 10.64 -24.01 1.96
C LEU A 42 11.87 -24.83 1.55
N VAL A 43 12.44 -25.62 2.47
CA VAL A 43 13.62 -26.46 2.19
C VAL A 43 13.16 -27.69 1.42
N SER A 44 13.36 -27.68 0.10
CA SER A 44 13.05 -28.80 -0.80
C SER A 44 11.65 -29.42 -0.58
N PRO A 45 10.56 -28.65 -0.72
CA PRO A 45 9.21 -29.15 -0.50
C PRO A 45 8.83 -30.24 -1.51
N ASN A 46 8.03 -31.21 -1.07
CA ASN A 46 7.39 -32.16 -2.00
C ASN A 46 6.28 -31.49 -2.83
N GLU A 47 5.77 -32.16 -3.87
CA GLU A 47 4.75 -31.59 -4.76
C GLU A 47 3.50 -31.08 -4.02
N LYS A 48 3.03 -31.82 -2.99
CA LYS A 48 1.85 -31.41 -2.21
C LYS A 48 2.13 -30.16 -1.37
N GLN A 49 3.31 -30.10 -0.74
CA GLN A 49 3.76 -28.93 0.03
C GLN A 49 3.95 -27.72 -0.88
N PHE A 50 4.52 -27.91 -2.08
CA PHE A 50 4.72 -26.84 -3.05
C PHE A 50 3.39 -26.22 -3.49
N VAL A 51 2.39 -27.04 -3.83
CA VAL A 51 1.03 -26.57 -4.17
C VAL A 51 0.40 -25.80 -3.00
N LEU A 52 0.59 -26.30 -1.77
CA LEU A 52 0.05 -25.64 -0.59
C LEU A 52 0.73 -24.29 -0.30
N LEU A 53 2.06 -24.23 -0.43
CA LEU A 53 2.85 -23.00 -0.32
C LEU A 53 2.45 -21.98 -1.40
N GLN A 54 2.23 -22.44 -2.63
CA GLN A 54 1.78 -21.59 -3.73
C GLN A 54 0.40 -21.00 -3.43
N LYS A 55 -0.55 -21.83 -2.99
CA LYS A 55 -1.89 -21.37 -2.60
C LYS A 55 -1.81 -20.33 -1.48
N ARG A 56 -0.98 -20.59 -0.47
CA ARG A 56 -0.76 -19.67 0.64
C ARG A 56 -0.16 -18.34 0.19
N LEU A 57 0.87 -18.38 -0.65
CA LEU A 57 1.50 -17.17 -1.18
C LEU A 57 0.52 -16.36 -2.03
N LYS A 58 -0.30 -17.04 -2.83
CA LYS A 58 -1.36 -16.41 -3.63
C LYS A 58 -2.39 -15.72 -2.75
N GLU A 59 -2.92 -16.38 -1.72
CA GLU A 59 -3.85 -15.78 -0.75
C GLU A 59 -3.22 -14.53 -0.09
N ARG A 60 -1.96 -14.62 0.33
CA ARG A 60 -1.24 -13.47 0.91
C ARG A 60 -1.03 -12.32 -0.07
N LEU A 61 -0.81 -12.60 -1.35
CA LEU A 61 -0.72 -11.58 -2.39
C LEU A 61 -2.07 -10.93 -2.63
N GLU A 62 -3.16 -11.70 -2.66
CA GLU A 62 -4.52 -11.17 -2.83
C GLU A 62 -4.93 -10.27 -1.66
N ASP A 63 -4.70 -10.72 -0.42
CA ASP A 63 -4.97 -9.94 0.79
C ASP A 63 -4.12 -8.65 0.85
N GLY A 64 -2.88 -8.73 0.36
CA GLY A 64 -1.93 -7.62 0.30
C GLY A 64 -2.08 -6.71 -0.92
N ARG A 65 -3.19 -6.81 -1.67
CA ARG A 65 -3.43 -6.04 -2.92
C ARG A 65 -2.29 -6.17 -3.95
N GLY A 66 -1.77 -7.37 -4.13
CA GLY A 66 -0.75 -7.70 -5.12
C GLY A 66 0.69 -7.72 -4.60
N GLU A 67 0.94 -7.45 -3.32
CA GLU A 67 2.27 -7.57 -2.72
C GLU A 67 2.23 -8.15 -1.31
N THR A 68 3.31 -8.82 -0.91
CA THR A 68 3.47 -9.31 0.46
C THR A 68 4.94 -9.39 0.83
N ILE A 69 5.23 -9.22 2.12
CA ILE A 69 6.56 -9.45 2.67
C ILE A 69 6.62 -10.90 3.17
N PHE A 70 7.58 -11.66 2.66
CA PHE A 70 7.80 -13.05 3.00
C PHE A 70 9.09 -13.22 3.78
N ASP A 71 9.01 -13.81 4.97
CA ASP A 71 10.16 -14.12 5.80
C ASP A 71 10.63 -15.56 5.55
N VAL A 72 11.93 -15.71 5.30
CA VAL A 72 12.62 -16.99 5.09
C VAL A 72 13.46 -17.30 6.32
N GLY A 73 13.29 -18.53 6.84
CA GLY A 73 14.01 -19.01 8.03
C GLY A 73 13.43 -18.54 9.36
N VAL A 74 12.21 -17.99 9.36
CA VAL A 74 11.44 -17.65 10.55
C VAL A 74 10.22 -18.58 10.63
N GLY A 75 10.05 -19.27 11.76
CA GLY A 75 8.86 -20.09 12.02
C GLY A 75 7.68 -19.24 12.48
N GLU A 76 6.46 -19.76 12.36
CA GLU A 76 5.26 -19.09 12.89
C GLU A 76 5.24 -18.94 14.42
N ASP A 77 6.11 -19.69 15.12
CA ASP A 77 6.33 -19.58 16.56
C ASP A 77 7.13 -18.32 16.95
N GLY A 78 7.57 -17.52 15.97
CA GLY A 78 8.40 -16.34 16.19
C GLY A 78 9.82 -16.68 16.64
N SER A 79 10.21 -17.95 16.59
CA SER A 79 11.59 -18.35 16.89
C SER A 79 12.49 -17.91 15.74
N GLU A 80 13.34 -16.90 15.99
CA GLU A 80 14.38 -16.45 15.05
C GLU A 80 15.59 -17.41 15.07
N SER A 81 15.34 -18.72 15.07
CA SER A 81 16.40 -19.74 15.08
C SER A 81 17.11 -19.86 13.73
N GLY A 82 16.64 -19.18 12.68
CA GLY A 82 17.30 -19.14 11.38
C GLY A 82 17.44 -20.49 10.68
N LEU A 83 18.02 -20.48 9.49
CA LEU A 83 18.38 -21.66 8.71
C LEU A 83 19.89 -21.72 8.49
N LYS A 84 20.45 -22.92 8.33
CA LYS A 84 21.83 -23.07 7.84
C LYS A 84 21.95 -22.49 6.44
N GLN A 85 23.16 -22.10 6.03
CA GLN A 85 23.37 -21.44 4.74
C GLN A 85 22.80 -22.25 3.56
N ASP A 86 23.08 -23.55 3.49
CA ASP A 86 22.58 -24.41 2.41
C ASP A 86 21.04 -24.54 2.40
N GLU A 87 20.42 -24.64 3.58
CA GLU A 87 18.96 -24.71 3.75
C GLU A 87 18.29 -23.37 3.42
N TYR A 88 18.96 -22.28 3.76
CA TYR A 88 18.53 -20.92 3.44
C TYR A 88 18.52 -20.70 1.93
N ASP A 89 19.62 -21.04 1.25
CA ASP A 89 19.75 -20.89 -0.20
C ASP A 89 18.71 -21.75 -0.94
N ALA A 90 18.47 -22.99 -0.48
CA ALA A 90 17.40 -23.84 -0.99
C ALA A 90 16.00 -23.22 -0.77
N SER A 91 15.75 -22.62 0.40
CA SER A 91 14.47 -21.98 0.70
C SER A 91 14.20 -20.75 -0.16
N VAL A 92 15.23 -19.96 -0.43
CA VAL A 92 15.15 -18.80 -1.33
C VAL A 92 14.86 -19.23 -2.76
N ALA A 93 15.51 -20.29 -3.25
CA ALA A 93 15.25 -20.84 -4.58
C ALA A 93 13.80 -21.34 -4.73
N THR A 94 13.26 -22.00 -3.70
CA THR A 94 11.85 -22.39 -3.64
C THR A 94 10.93 -21.18 -3.69
N LEU A 95 11.19 -20.13 -2.90
CA LEU A 95 10.39 -18.90 -2.89
C LEU A 95 10.40 -18.20 -4.24
N GLN A 96 11.56 -18.11 -4.90
CA GLN A 96 11.68 -17.55 -6.24
C GLN A 96 10.86 -18.34 -7.27
N SER A 97 10.87 -19.68 -7.18
CA SER A 97 10.09 -20.55 -8.06
C SER A 97 8.57 -20.38 -7.84
N LEU A 98 8.15 -20.25 -6.57
CA LEU A 98 6.75 -19.96 -6.22
C LEU A 98 6.30 -18.60 -6.77
N ALA A 99 7.11 -17.56 -6.58
CA ALA A 99 6.84 -16.21 -7.08
C ALA A 99 6.74 -16.21 -8.62
N ALA A 100 7.68 -16.86 -9.31
CA ALA A 100 7.66 -16.97 -10.76
C ALA A 100 6.40 -17.67 -11.30
N THR A 101 5.91 -18.70 -10.59
CA THR A 101 4.67 -19.41 -11.00
C THR A 101 3.40 -18.56 -10.80
N LEU A 102 3.47 -17.55 -9.93
CA LEU A 102 2.39 -16.59 -9.68
C LEU A 102 2.56 -15.28 -10.48
N ASP A 103 3.50 -15.25 -11.43
CA ASP A 103 3.90 -14.05 -12.18
C ASP A 103 4.21 -12.86 -11.27
N ALA A 104 5.03 -13.13 -10.25
CA ALA A 104 5.49 -12.14 -9.27
C ALA A 104 7.02 -12.05 -9.25
N ASP A 105 7.52 -10.83 -9.04
CA ASP A 105 8.92 -10.58 -8.73
C ASP A 105 9.19 -10.85 -7.25
N CYS A 106 10.40 -11.34 -6.94
CA CYS A 106 10.85 -11.63 -5.59
C CYS A 106 12.16 -10.89 -5.33
N VAL A 107 12.13 -9.90 -4.44
CA VAL A 107 13.23 -8.97 -4.18
C VAL A 107 13.71 -9.13 -2.73
N PRO A 108 15.02 -9.31 -2.47
CA PRO A 108 15.53 -9.30 -1.12
C PRO A 108 15.41 -7.90 -0.48
N LEU A 109 14.78 -7.80 0.68
CA LEU A 109 14.70 -6.57 1.48
C LEU A 109 15.77 -6.52 2.56
N ARG A 110 15.98 -7.64 3.27
CA ARG A 110 16.89 -7.68 4.42
C ARG A 110 17.42 -9.08 4.64
N HIS A 111 18.70 -9.17 5.03
CA HIS A 111 19.33 -10.38 5.54
C HIS A 111 19.79 -10.15 6.98
N ARG A 112 19.61 -11.16 7.84
CA ARG A 112 20.12 -11.14 9.22
C ARG A 112 20.80 -12.45 9.55
N LYS A 113 21.97 -12.36 10.19
CA LYS A 113 22.58 -13.50 10.88
C LYS A 113 22.05 -13.55 12.30
N VAL A 114 21.57 -14.72 12.71
CA VAL A 114 21.03 -15.03 14.03
C VAL A 114 21.82 -16.16 14.65
N ASP A 115 21.67 -16.41 15.95
CA ASP A 115 22.52 -17.33 16.71
C ASP A 115 22.59 -18.75 16.11
N GLU A 116 21.48 -19.21 15.51
CA GLU A 116 21.36 -20.54 14.92
C GLU A 116 21.28 -20.54 13.37
N GLY A 117 21.62 -19.44 12.69
CA GLY A 117 21.69 -19.42 11.23
C GLY A 117 21.45 -18.06 10.56
N VAL A 118 20.78 -18.08 9.42
CA VAL A 118 20.45 -16.91 8.61
C VAL A 118 18.94 -16.81 8.42
N THR A 119 18.43 -15.60 8.52
CA THR A 119 17.06 -15.24 8.14
C THR A 119 17.09 -14.17 7.07
N GLY A 120 16.02 -14.10 6.27
CA GLY A 120 15.87 -13.06 5.29
C GLY A 120 14.43 -12.67 5.06
N GLN A 121 14.24 -11.46 4.58
CA GLN A 121 12.95 -10.88 4.29
C GLN A 121 12.93 -10.50 2.82
N TYR A 122 11.88 -10.90 2.12
CA TYR A 122 11.71 -10.73 0.69
C TYR A 122 10.39 -10.01 0.40
N LEU A 123 10.42 -9.06 -0.53
CA LEU A 123 9.21 -8.49 -1.12
C LEU A 123 8.81 -9.36 -2.29
N VAL A 124 7.62 -9.95 -2.22
CA VAL A 124 7.00 -10.61 -3.36
C VAL A 124 5.93 -9.67 -3.90
N ARG A 125 6.06 -9.24 -5.16
CA ARG A 125 5.11 -8.32 -5.80
C ARG A 125 4.69 -8.88 -7.15
N ARG A 126 3.37 -8.96 -7.36
CA ARG A 126 2.80 -9.38 -8.64
C ARG A 126 3.23 -8.42 -9.76
N ARG A 127 3.58 -8.96 -10.92
CA ARG A 127 3.82 -8.15 -12.12
C ARG A 127 2.49 -7.62 -12.61
N ILE A 128 2.45 -6.32 -12.85
CA ILE A 128 1.28 -5.63 -13.39
C ILE A 128 1.60 -5.33 -14.85
N ASP A 129 0.58 -5.38 -15.71
CA ASP A 129 0.72 -4.93 -17.09
C ASP A 129 1.18 -3.47 -17.12
N GLN A 130 2.00 -3.10 -18.11
CA GLN A 130 2.67 -1.78 -18.20
C GLN A 130 1.70 -0.57 -18.26
N GLN A 131 0.39 -0.79 -18.36
CA GLN A 131 -0.63 0.25 -18.38
C GLN A 131 -1.31 0.49 -17.03
N ASP A 132 -1.01 -0.32 -16.01
CA ASP A 132 -1.66 -0.24 -14.71
C ASP A 132 -0.63 -0.23 -13.57
N PHE A 133 -0.97 0.42 -12.46
CA PHE A 133 -0.11 0.54 -11.28
C PHE A 133 -0.93 0.45 -10.01
N LEU A 134 -0.33 -0.10 -8.95
CA LEU A 134 -0.95 -0.07 -7.63
C LEU A 134 -0.85 1.33 -7.04
N GLU A 135 -1.99 1.99 -6.83
CA GLU A 135 -2.04 3.28 -6.14
C GLU A 135 -2.37 3.12 -4.65
N ILE A 136 -1.63 3.82 -3.80
CA ILE A 136 -1.97 4.01 -2.38
C ILE A 136 -2.04 5.50 -2.08
N ARG A 137 -3.17 5.96 -1.54
CA ARG A 137 -3.36 7.36 -1.15
C ARG A 137 -3.10 7.55 0.33
N VAL A 138 -2.15 8.42 0.67
CA VAL A 138 -1.75 8.71 2.04
C VAL A 138 -2.03 10.17 2.36
N ALA A 139 -2.97 10.42 3.26
CA ALA A 139 -3.24 11.76 3.76
C ALA A 139 -2.23 12.16 4.84
N VAL A 140 -1.59 13.31 4.67
CA VAL A 140 -0.58 13.82 5.59
C VAL A 140 -1.19 14.88 6.47
N VAL A 141 -1.32 14.58 7.76
CA VAL A 141 -2.00 15.43 8.75
C VAL A 141 -1.06 15.75 9.90
N GLY A 142 -1.22 16.91 10.52
CA GLY A 142 -0.37 17.34 11.63
C GLY A 142 -0.43 18.85 11.82
N ASN A 143 0.02 19.32 12.98
CA ASN A 143 -0.04 20.75 13.32
C ASN A 143 0.84 21.62 12.37
N VAL A 144 0.68 22.94 12.47
CA VAL A 144 1.60 23.90 11.88
C VAL A 144 3.03 23.57 12.34
N ASP A 145 3.99 23.68 11.43
CA ASP A 145 5.42 23.43 11.69
C ASP A 145 5.79 21.99 12.12
N ALA A 146 4.90 21.02 11.97
CA ALA A 146 5.20 19.59 12.15
C ALA A 146 6.11 19.01 11.04
N GLY A 147 6.47 19.80 10.02
CA GLY A 147 7.37 19.37 8.95
C GLY A 147 6.72 18.60 7.80
N LYS A 148 5.37 18.61 7.67
CA LYS A 148 4.61 17.90 6.61
C LYS A 148 5.14 18.12 5.20
N SER A 149 5.02 19.33 4.69
CA SER A 149 5.46 19.68 3.35
C SER A 149 6.97 19.60 3.19
N THR A 150 7.74 19.73 4.28
CA THR A 150 9.20 19.52 4.24
C THR A 150 9.52 18.05 4.00
N LEU A 151 8.92 17.13 4.75
CA LEU A 151 9.11 15.69 4.58
C LEU A 151 8.66 15.24 3.19
N LEU A 152 7.49 15.70 2.75
CA LEU A 152 7.00 15.38 1.41
C LEU A 152 7.94 15.88 0.32
N GLY A 153 8.46 17.10 0.44
CA GLY A 153 9.41 17.64 -0.54
C GLY A 153 10.68 16.80 -0.63
N VAL A 154 11.18 16.33 0.51
CA VAL A 154 12.35 15.42 0.57
C VAL A 154 12.03 14.07 -0.06
N LEU A 155 10.90 13.46 0.29
CA LEU A 155 10.52 12.13 -0.20
C LEU A 155 10.27 12.12 -1.71
N THR A 156 9.60 13.13 -2.26
CA THR A 156 9.17 13.13 -3.66
C THR A 156 10.26 13.60 -4.60
N HIS A 157 11.18 14.46 -4.14
CA HIS A 157 12.27 15.00 -4.96
C HIS A 157 13.65 14.39 -4.67
N GLY A 158 13.80 13.61 -3.61
CA GLY A 158 15.05 12.93 -3.27
C GLY A 158 16.18 13.87 -2.80
N GLU A 159 15.86 15.11 -2.45
CA GLU A 159 16.83 16.12 -1.95
C GLU A 159 16.54 16.47 -0.50
N LEU A 160 17.58 16.51 0.34
CA LEU A 160 17.45 16.93 1.72
C LEU A 160 17.12 18.42 1.84
N ASP A 161 16.28 18.76 2.82
CA ASP A 161 16.00 20.15 3.12
C ASP A 161 17.24 20.85 3.68
N ASN A 162 17.47 22.11 3.28
CA ASN A 162 18.62 22.90 3.72
C ASN A 162 18.39 23.63 5.07
N GLY A 163 17.34 23.26 5.80
CA GLY A 163 16.92 23.91 7.04
C GLY A 163 16.28 25.29 6.85
N ARG A 164 16.15 25.77 5.59
CA ARG A 164 15.45 27.01 5.23
C ARG A 164 14.14 26.76 4.49
N GLY A 165 13.70 25.50 4.43
CA GLY A 165 12.44 25.12 3.78
C GLY A 165 12.52 25.05 2.26
N HIS A 166 13.71 24.81 1.69
CA HIS A 166 13.91 24.58 0.26
C HIS A 166 13.06 23.40 -0.25
N ALA A 167 12.98 22.31 0.51
CA ALA A 167 12.21 21.14 0.12
C ALA A 167 10.70 21.45 0.03
N ARG A 168 10.14 22.17 1.01
CA ARG A 168 8.71 22.53 1.01
C ARG A 168 8.34 23.61 -0.01
N GLN A 169 9.29 24.47 -0.40
CA GLN A 169 9.04 25.50 -1.43
C GLN A 169 8.63 24.90 -2.77
N ARG A 170 9.10 23.68 -3.09
CA ARG A 170 8.72 22.95 -4.31
C ARG A 170 7.26 22.50 -4.32
N LEU A 171 6.63 22.41 -3.15
CA LEU A 171 5.24 21.95 -3.00
C LEU A 171 4.24 23.11 -2.93
N PHE A 172 4.70 24.33 -2.70
CA PHE A 172 3.82 25.49 -2.60
C PHE A 172 3.22 25.85 -3.96
N ARG A 173 1.90 26.01 -3.98
CA ARG A 173 1.13 26.28 -5.21
C ARG A 173 0.73 27.75 -5.32
N HIS A 174 0.71 28.47 -4.20
CA HIS A 174 0.24 29.85 -4.16
C HIS A 174 1.31 30.81 -3.64
N LYS A 175 1.27 32.05 -4.14
CA LYS A 175 2.22 33.11 -3.75
C LYS A 175 2.23 33.36 -2.23
N HIS A 176 1.06 33.37 -1.58
CA HIS A 176 0.97 33.56 -0.14
C HIS A 176 1.53 32.39 0.67
N GLU A 177 1.61 31.17 0.11
CA GLU A 177 2.29 30.03 0.75
C GLU A 177 3.81 30.23 0.73
N MET A 178 4.34 30.76 -0.38
CA MET A 178 5.76 31.12 -0.50
C MET A 178 6.14 32.26 0.45
N GLU A 179 5.28 33.28 0.57
CA GLU A 179 5.49 34.43 1.45
C GLU A 179 5.38 34.06 2.94
N SER A 180 4.37 33.27 3.31
CA SER A 180 4.13 32.90 4.71
C SER A 180 4.90 31.66 5.17
N GLY A 181 5.40 30.85 4.25
CA GLY A 181 6.01 29.56 4.53
C GLY A 181 5.03 28.49 5.02
N ARG A 182 3.71 28.67 4.81
CA ARG A 182 2.65 27.80 5.30
C ARG A 182 1.78 27.27 4.17
N THR A 183 1.50 25.97 4.19
CA THR A 183 0.54 25.33 3.30
C THR A 183 -0.89 25.74 3.66
N SER A 184 -1.64 26.16 2.66
CA SER A 184 -3.01 26.67 2.77
C SER A 184 -4.01 25.90 1.91
N SER A 185 -3.51 25.13 0.95
CA SER A 185 -4.27 24.35 -0.03
C SER A 185 -4.08 22.84 0.19
N VAL A 186 -4.95 22.03 -0.42
CA VAL A 186 -4.73 20.58 -0.53
C VAL A 186 -3.77 20.34 -1.68
N GLY A 187 -2.69 19.63 -1.39
CA GLY A 187 -1.71 19.24 -2.38
C GLY A 187 -1.71 17.76 -2.67
N ASN A 188 -1.41 17.38 -3.90
CA ASN A 188 -1.08 16.00 -4.25
C ASN A 188 0.35 15.95 -4.78
N ASP A 189 1.11 14.97 -4.31
CA ASP A 189 2.46 14.70 -4.78
C ASP A 189 2.67 13.19 -4.79
N ILE A 190 3.39 12.67 -5.79
CA ILE A 190 3.50 11.23 -6.01
C ILE A 190 4.92 10.71 -5.79
N LEU A 191 5.04 9.47 -5.32
CA LEU A 191 6.27 8.71 -5.21
C LEU A 191 6.10 7.34 -5.86
N GLY A 192 6.83 7.10 -6.93
CA GLY A 192 6.76 5.88 -7.73
C GLY A 192 7.86 4.87 -7.38
N PHE A 193 7.49 3.59 -7.47
CA PHE A 193 8.37 2.44 -7.27
C PHE A 193 8.28 1.47 -8.45
N ASP A 194 9.43 1.04 -8.98
CA ASP A 194 9.48 -0.06 -9.95
C ASP A 194 9.14 -1.41 -9.29
N SER A 195 9.06 -2.49 -10.08
CA SER A 195 8.72 -3.83 -9.55
C SER A 195 9.79 -4.39 -8.60
N LEU A 196 11.02 -3.86 -8.69
CA LEU A 196 12.13 -4.18 -7.82
C LEU A 196 12.14 -3.36 -6.51
N GLY A 197 11.23 -2.39 -6.37
CA GLY A 197 11.15 -1.51 -5.21
C GLY A 197 12.09 -0.30 -5.24
N ASN A 198 12.72 0.00 -6.37
CA ASN A 198 13.53 1.22 -6.51
C ASN A 198 12.63 2.44 -6.77
N VAL A 199 13.03 3.58 -6.24
CA VAL A 199 12.36 4.87 -6.48
C VAL A 199 12.62 5.33 -7.92
N VAL A 200 11.56 5.67 -8.65
CA VAL A 200 11.64 6.14 -10.04
C VAL A 200 11.52 7.66 -10.19
N ASN A 201 11.24 8.38 -9.09
CA ASN A 201 11.21 9.83 -9.03
C ASN A 201 12.59 10.44 -9.33
N LYS A 202 12.85 10.68 -10.62
CA LYS A 202 14.08 11.32 -11.10
C LYS A 202 13.70 12.66 -11.71
N PRO A 203 13.97 13.79 -11.05
CA PRO A 203 13.67 15.10 -11.61
C PRO A 203 14.51 15.35 -12.85
N GLU A 204 13.86 15.70 -13.96
CA GLU A 204 14.52 16.21 -15.16
C GLU A 204 14.43 17.74 -15.13
N HIS A 205 15.58 18.43 -15.22
CA HIS A 205 15.67 19.89 -15.15
C HIS A 205 15.03 20.52 -13.89
N GLY A 206 15.00 19.80 -12.77
CA GLY A 206 14.46 20.29 -11.50
C GLY A 206 12.94 20.18 -11.37
N SER A 207 12.24 19.59 -12.36
CA SER A 207 10.81 19.30 -12.29
C SER A 207 10.54 17.79 -12.36
N LEU A 208 9.54 17.33 -11.59
CA LEU A 208 9.06 15.96 -11.66
C LEU A 208 7.97 15.86 -12.73
N ASP A 209 8.13 14.91 -13.64
CA ASP A 209 7.11 14.57 -14.63
C ASP A 209 6.30 13.38 -14.12
N TRP A 210 5.05 13.64 -13.74
CA TRP A 210 4.18 12.62 -13.16
C TRP A 210 3.83 11.51 -14.15
N VAL A 211 3.76 11.83 -15.45
CA VAL A 211 3.46 10.82 -16.49
C VAL A 211 4.59 9.80 -16.55
N LYS A 212 5.85 10.27 -16.63
CA LYS A 212 7.03 9.40 -16.62
C LYS A 212 7.16 8.59 -15.34
N ILE A 213 6.77 9.14 -14.20
CA ILE A 213 6.77 8.41 -12.93
C ILE A 213 5.77 7.27 -13.01
N CYS A 214 4.52 7.54 -13.42
CA CYS A 214 3.50 6.50 -13.57
C CYS A 214 3.90 5.42 -14.58
N GLU A 215 4.43 5.79 -15.75
CA GLU A 215 4.88 4.84 -16.79
C GLU A 215 5.99 3.89 -16.31
N LYS A 216 6.84 4.34 -15.39
CA LYS A 216 7.96 3.54 -14.85
C LYS A 216 7.60 2.84 -13.54
N SER A 217 6.43 3.09 -12.98
CA SER A 217 6.04 2.61 -11.65
C SER A 217 5.19 1.35 -11.76
N SER A 218 5.56 0.33 -10.99
CA SER A 218 4.64 -0.76 -10.63
C SER A 218 3.70 -0.34 -9.48
N LYS A 219 4.12 0.64 -8.68
CA LYS A 219 3.39 1.13 -7.53
C LYS A 219 3.61 2.63 -7.35
N VAL A 220 2.54 3.36 -7.09
CA VAL A 220 2.55 4.81 -6.84
C VAL A 220 1.94 5.08 -5.47
N ILE A 221 2.67 5.84 -4.65
CA ILE A 221 2.14 6.41 -3.41
C ILE A 221 1.77 7.87 -3.71
N THR A 222 0.48 8.18 -3.60
CA THR A 222 -0.03 9.54 -3.73
C THR A 222 -0.16 10.14 -2.34
N PHE A 223 0.66 11.14 -2.04
CA PHE A 223 0.58 11.91 -0.81
C PHE A 223 -0.40 13.07 -0.98
N ILE A 224 -1.36 13.16 -0.07
CA ILE A 224 -2.30 14.27 0.02
C ILE A 224 -1.81 15.18 1.14
N ASP A 225 -1.09 16.26 0.79
CA ASP A 225 -0.61 17.27 1.74
C ASP A 225 -1.78 18.13 2.22
N LEU A 226 -2.07 18.09 3.51
CA LEU A 226 -3.17 18.81 4.11
C LEU A 226 -2.67 19.99 4.95
N ALA A 227 -3.42 21.08 4.91
CA ALA A 227 -3.08 22.28 5.66
C ALA A 227 -3.06 21.99 7.17
N GLY A 228 -2.01 22.48 7.84
CA GLY A 228 -1.82 22.25 9.28
C GLY A 228 -2.43 23.32 10.18
N HIS A 229 -2.80 24.48 9.64
CA HIS A 229 -3.32 25.60 10.42
C HIS A 229 -4.84 25.50 10.56
N GLU A 230 -5.35 25.73 11.77
CA GLU A 230 -6.79 25.70 12.08
C GLU A 230 -7.68 26.55 11.15
N ARG A 231 -7.16 27.65 10.59
CA ARG A 231 -7.90 28.52 9.65
C ARG A 231 -8.26 27.79 8.35
N TYR A 232 -7.52 26.73 8.02
CA TYR A 232 -7.70 25.90 6.83
C TYR A 232 -8.32 24.54 7.18
N LEU A 233 -8.90 24.36 8.36
CA LEU A 233 -9.51 23.09 8.77
C LEU A 233 -10.58 22.61 7.78
N LYS A 234 -11.38 23.52 7.21
CA LYS A 234 -12.36 23.18 6.16
C LYS A 234 -11.69 22.58 4.93
N THR A 235 -10.55 23.14 4.51
CA THR A 235 -9.73 22.64 3.40
C THR A 235 -9.20 21.24 3.72
N THR A 236 -8.75 21.01 4.95
CA THR A 236 -8.27 19.70 5.41
C THR A 236 -9.37 18.64 5.42
N VAL A 237 -10.56 18.97 5.94
CA VAL A 237 -11.72 18.06 5.91
C VAL A 237 -12.13 17.75 4.48
N PHE A 238 -12.18 18.76 3.60
CA PHE A 238 -12.45 18.56 2.18
C PHE A 238 -11.40 17.67 1.50
N GLY A 239 -10.12 17.84 1.84
CA GLY A 239 -9.05 16.99 1.33
C GLY A 239 -9.21 15.53 1.75
N MET A 240 -9.54 15.30 3.02
CA MET A 240 -9.79 13.96 3.56
C MET A 240 -11.00 13.28 2.90
N THR A 241 -12.12 13.99 2.75
CA THR A 241 -13.35 13.40 2.20
C THR A 241 -13.32 13.30 0.67
N GLY A 242 -12.76 14.29 -0.01
CA GLY A 242 -12.71 14.37 -1.47
C GLY A 242 -11.70 13.44 -2.10
N HIS A 243 -10.55 13.22 -1.46
CA HIS A 243 -9.50 12.33 -1.99
C HIS A 243 -9.57 10.90 -1.46
N ALA A 244 -10.38 10.63 -0.44
CA ALA A 244 -10.62 9.30 0.14
C ALA A 244 -9.32 8.49 0.35
N PRO A 245 -8.42 8.96 1.24
CA PRO A 245 -7.12 8.31 1.48
C PRO A 245 -7.28 6.89 2.04
N ASP A 246 -6.40 5.99 1.62
CA ASP A 246 -6.29 4.64 2.20
C ASP A 246 -5.65 4.67 3.59
N PHE A 247 -4.71 5.60 3.82
CA PHE A 247 -3.96 5.73 5.07
C PHE A 247 -3.83 7.19 5.51
N GLY A 248 -3.68 7.39 6.83
CA GLY A 248 -3.32 8.68 7.42
C GLY A 248 -1.91 8.65 8.00
N MET A 249 -1.05 9.57 7.58
CA MET A 249 0.25 9.85 8.19
C MET A 249 0.12 11.04 9.14
N LEU A 250 0.13 10.78 10.44
CA LEU A 250 0.09 11.81 11.47
C LEU A 250 1.51 12.26 11.84
N MET A 251 1.83 13.52 11.57
CA MET A 251 3.10 14.13 11.94
C MET A 251 2.98 14.87 13.27
N VAL A 252 3.82 14.45 14.22
CA VAL A 252 3.90 14.98 15.58
C VAL A 252 5.29 15.58 15.79
N ARG A 253 5.36 16.65 16.60
CA ARG A 253 6.60 17.32 16.97
C ARG A 253 7.13 16.77 18.30
#